data_AF-A0A452EXD2-F1
#
_entry.id   AF-A0A452EXD2-F1
#
_cell.length_a   1.000
_cell.length_b   1.000
_cell.length_c   1.000
_cell.angle_alpha   90.00
_cell.angle_beta   90.00
_cell.angle_gamma   90.00
#
_symmetry.space_group_name_H-M   'P 1'
#
loop_
_entity.id
_entity.type
_entity.pdbx_description
1 polymer ?
#
loop_
_entity_poly.entity_id
_entity_poly.type
_entity_poly.pdbx_seq_one_letter_code
_entity_poly.pdbx_strand_id
1 'polypeptide(L)'
;MYSGRESVSVRGTLRIRGSQLNDTGNYTVRVDTISDTQRAIGWLEILELEIPQISVNTTSVVDGEDVVAATCYTNDSHIHWYVNYVPVSRNYRMTISPDNKTLVIRMFSRFDSPLQCGIEILPELIQKSDLVYVTVAHGPYSLQLSSSPTDFGGILSAEIGSQVEMECISYSRPESKYRWMHNGSFLSFSEKNITLPSLTWDQMGRYRCIAENSATQLTLYDEVHVQAPWRWPVVSRTFTISGSLLMFLIIFTVLGFTHFLMVLIRALFRHYSTRANWSI
;
A
#
# COMPACT_ATOMS: atom_id res chain seq x y z
N MET A 1 36.39 36.53 39.67
CA MET A 1 36.10 36.09 41.05
C MET A 1 35.75 34.61 40.97
N TYR A 2 36.35 33.74 41.77
CA TYR A 2 36.12 32.29 41.70
C TYR A 2 34.73 31.97 42.24
N SER A 3 33.83 31.46 41.40
CA SER A 3 32.44 31.17 41.79
C SER A 3 32.25 29.75 42.32
N GLY A 4 33.28 28.90 42.22
CA GLY A 4 33.23 27.48 42.58
C GLY A 4 32.64 26.60 41.47
N ARG A 5 32.23 27.21 40.35
CA ARG A 5 31.79 26.51 39.13
C ARG A 5 32.98 26.12 38.25
N GLU A 6 34.10 26.81 38.42
CA GLU A 6 35.31 26.65 37.64
C GLU A 6 36.21 25.56 38.23
N SER A 7 36.81 24.75 37.37
CA SER A 7 37.81 23.75 37.75
C SER A 7 38.91 23.71 36.70
N VAL A 8 40.17 23.62 37.13
CA VAL A 8 41.31 23.53 36.22
C VAL A 8 41.94 22.14 36.33
N SER A 9 42.14 21.47 35.20
CA SER A 9 42.77 20.15 35.16
C SER A 9 44.30 20.27 35.33
N VAL A 10 44.97 19.17 35.70
CA VAL A 10 46.44 19.10 35.73
C VAL A 10 47.10 19.37 34.37
N ARG A 11 46.33 19.29 33.27
CA ARG A 11 46.77 19.62 31.91
C ARG A 11 46.48 21.08 31.52
N GLY A 12 45.98 21.90 32.45
CA GLY A 12 45.65 23.32 32.20
C GLY A 12 44.30 23.56 31.52
N THR A 13 43.40 22.57 31.47
CA THR A 13 42.05 22.75 30.90
C THR A 13 41.15 23.46 31.89
N LEU A 14 40.58 24.61 31.52
CA LEU A 14 39.53 25.27 32.27
C LEU A 14 38.18 24.63 31.95
N ARG A 15 37.41 24.27 32.99
CA ARG A 15 36.05 23.74 32.86
C ARG A 15 35.11 24.51 33.79
N ILE A 16 34.10 25.14 33.22
CA ILE A 16 33.06 25.91 33.93
C ILE A 16 31.77 25.07 33.94
N ARG A 17 31.23 24.75 35.11
CA ARG A 17 29.94 24.04 35.26
C ARG A 17 28.78 25.02 35.19
N GLY A 18 27.81 24.76 34.31
CA GLY A 18 26.64 25.63 34.17
C GLY A 18 27.04 27.04 33.77
N SER A 19 27.53 27.18 32.54
CA SER A 19 27.98 28.46 31.98
C SER A 19 26.82 29.45 31.92
N GLN A 20 27.12 30.71 32.20
CA GLN A 20 26.19 31.83 32.25
C GLN A 20 26.71 32.96 31.36
N LEU A 21 25.83 33.86 30.92
CA LEU A 21 26.22 35.01 30.10
C LEU A 21 27.32 35.87 30.74
N ASN A 22 27.33 35.96 32.07
CA ASN A 22 28.34 36.70 32.85
C ASN A 22 29.73 36.03 32.89
N ASP A 23 29.85 34.79 32.41
CA ASP A 23 31.15 34.12 32.23
C ASP A 23 31.84 34.60 30.93
N THR A 24 31.21 35.47 30.13
CA THR A 24 31.86 36.10 28.97
C THR A 24 32.95 37.07 29.42
N GLY A 25 34.15 36.95 28.85
CA GLY A 25 35.24 37.88 29.11
C GLY A 25 36.64 37.35 28.79
N ASN A 26 37.64 38.08 29.29
CA ASN A 26 39.05 37.73 29.16
C ASN A 26 39.48 36.73 30.24
N TYR A 27 39.96 35.57 29.80
CA TYR A 27 40.55 34.55 30.65
C TYR A 27 42.06 34.55 30.49
N THR A 28 42.78 34.77 31.59
CA THR A 28 44.24 34.74 31.61
C THR A 28 44.74 33.41 32.15
N VAL A 29 45.51 32.68 31.35
CA VAL A 29 46.27 31.51 31.79
C VAL A 29 47.64 31.98 32.25
N ARG A 30 48.03 31.59 33.46
CA ARG A 30 49.36 31.86 34.03
C ARG A 30 50.07 30.53 34.27
N VAL A 31 51.28 30.40 33.74
CA VAL A 31 52.14 29.22 33.91
C VAL A 31 53.42 29.64 34.61
N ASP A 32 53.65 29.09 35.80
CA ASP A 32 54.82 29.35 36.63
C ASP A 32 55.84 28.22 36.44
N THR A 33 57.06 28.56 36.00
CA THR A 33 58.21 27.67 35.92
C THR A 33 59.24 28.03 36.99
N ILE A 34 60.29 27.21 37.15
CA ILE A 34 61.34 27.44 38.17
C ILE A 34 62.06 28.79 37.95
N SER A 35 62.13 29.27 36.70
CA SER A 35 62.89 30.47 36.33
C SER A 35 62.04 31.65 35.86
N ASP A 36 60.79 31.43 35.44
CA ASP A 36 59.95 32.48 34.83
C ASP A 36 58.45 32.19 34.92
N THR A 37 57.63 33.23 34.79
CA THR A 37 56.18 33.14 34.60
C THR A 37 55.77 33.59 33.21
N GLN A 38 55.08 32.73 32.47
CA GLN A 38 54.40 33.12 31.23
C GLN A 38 52.89 33.34 31.45
N ARG A 39 52.32 34.26 30.67
CA ARG A 39 50.87 34.54 30.66
C ARG A 39 50.35 34.59 29.24
N ALA A 40 49.17 34.02 29.02
CA ALA A 40 48.41 34.14 27.78
C ALA A 40 46.97 34.55 28.11
N ILE A 41 46.36 35.37 27.27
CA ILE A 41 44.98 35.82 27.44
C ILE A 41 44.16 35.29 26.26
N GLY A 42 43.03 34.66 26.57
CA GLY A 42 42.01 34.26 25.59
C GLY A 42 40.68 34.94 25.88
N TRP A 43 39.93 35.25 24.84
CA TRP A 43 38.56 35.72 24.95
C TRP A 43 37.60 34.53 24.94
N LEU A 44 36.68 34.48 25.90
CA LEU A 44 35.58 33.52 25.94
C LEU A 44 34.27 34.28 25.79
N GLU A 45 33.46 33.88 24.82
CA GLU A 45 32.11 34.40 24.62
C GLU A 45 31.09 33.29 24.89
N ILE A 46 30.14 33.57 25.78
CA ILE A 46 29.01 32.69 26.08
C ILE A 46 27.78 33.28 25.41
N LEU A 47 27.16 32.49 24.53
CA LEU A 47 25.94 32.86 23.82
C LEU A 47 24.74 32.12 24.42
N GLU A 48 23.65 32.86 24.62
CA GLU A 48 22.34 32.27 24.90
C GLU A 48 21.68 31.90 23.57
N LEU A 49 21.31 30.63 23.41
CA LEU A 49 20.73 30.13 22.16
C LEU A 49 19.21 30.28 22.21
N GLU A 50 18.68 31.15 21.36
CA GLU A 50 17.24 31.22 21.10
C GLU A 50 16.80 29.98 20.32
N ILE A 51 15.76 29.28 20.79
CA ILE A 51 15.14 28.20 20.04
C ILE A 51 13.92 28.80 19.31
N PRO A 52 13.93 28.89 17.97
CA PRO A 52 12.81 29.47 17.25
C PRO A 52 11.57 28.61 17.42
N GLN A 53 10.40 29.24 17.49
CA GLN A 53 9.12 28.54 17.57
C GLN A 53 8.43 28.52 16.22
N ILE A 54 7.72 27.45 15.89
CA ILE A 54 7.02 27.30 14.61
C ILE A 54 5.54 27.04 14.84
N SER A 55 4.70 27.62 13.99
CA SER A 55 3.26 27.31 13.92
C SER A 55 2.82 27.13 12.48
N VAL A 56 1.72 26.42 12.30
CA VAL A 56 1.05 26.22 11.00
C VAL A 56 -0.38 26.70 11.09
N ASN A 57 -0.93 27.20 9.98
CA ASN A 57 -2.32 27.64 9.90
C ASN A 57 -3.33 26.48 10.01
N THR A 58 -2.93 25.28 9.62
CA THR A 58 -3.75 24.06 9.68
C THR A 58 -2.89 22.83 10.01
N THR A 59 -3.47 21.86 10.70
CA THR A 59 -2.83 20.59 11.07
C THR A 59 -3.28 19.41 10.21
N SER A 60 -4.32 19.59 9.38
CA SER A 60 -4.84 18.57 8.47
C SER A 60 -5.20 19.15 7.11
N VAL A 61 -4.77 18.47 6.04
CA VAL A 61 -4.96 18.91 4.64
C VAL A 61 -5.16 17.74 3.69
N VAL A 62 -5.68 17.99 2.50
CA VAL A 62 -5.82 17.03 1.39
C VAL A 62 -4.57 17.07 0.48
N ASP A 63 -4.04 15.88 0.15
CA ASP A 63 -2.82 15.68 -0.65
C ASP A 63 -2.93 16.36 -2.02
N GLY A 64 -2.08 17.36 -2.24
CA GLY A 64 -1.95 18.04 -3.54
C GLY A 64 -2.97 19.14 -3.81
N GLU A 65 -3.94 19.37 -2.93
CA GLU A 65 -5.00 20.37 -3.14
C GLU A 65 -4.78 21.61 -2.28
N ASP A 66 -4.59 21.40 -0.99
CA ASP A 66 -4.58 22.47 0.00
C ASP A 66 -3.27 23.26 0.05
N VAL A 67 -3.35 24.42 0.70
CA VAL A 67 -2.22 25.32 0.95
C VAL A 67 -1.90 25.34 2.44
N VAL A 68 -0.62 25.17 2.78
CA VAL A 68 -0.12 25.28 4.16
C VAL A 68 0.74 26.52 4.29
N ALA A 69 0.49 27.30 5.34
CA ALA A 69 1.30 28.43 5.74
C ALA A 69 1.92 28.15 7.11
N ALA A 70 3.25 28.14 7.16
CA ALA A 70 4.02 28.00 8.39
C ALA A 70 4.66 29.34 8.75
N THR A 71 4.61 29.70 10.04
CA THR A 71 5.19 30.94 10.57
C THR A 71 6.23 30.60 11.63
N CYS A 72 7.43 31.16 11.48
CA CYS A 72 8.53 31.05 12.42
C CYS A 72 8.57 32.29 13.32
N TYR A 73 8.46 32.09 14.62
CA TYR A 73 8.57 33.12 15.64
C TYR A 73 9.99 33.12 16.18
N THR A 74 10.71 34.18 15.81
CA THR A 74 12.06 34.46 16.28
C THR A 74 12.35 35.95 16.16
N ASN A 75 13.31 36.42 16.94
CA ASN A 75 13.88 37.77 16.80
C ASN A 75 14.94 37.85 15.69
N ASP A 76 15.44 36.72 15.20
CA ASP A 76 16.42 36.68 14.12
C ASP A 76 15.81 37.07 12.75
N SER A 77 16.66 37.52 11.85
CA SER A 77 16.34 37.88 10.46
C SER A 77 16.83 36.86 9.43
N HIS A 78 17.80 36.01 9.79
CA HIS A 78 18.38 34.95 8.97
C HIS A 78 17.68 33.63 9.26
N ILE A 79 16.46 33.48 8.72
CA ILE A 79 15.63 32.30 8.90
C ILE A 79 15.83 31.33 7.73
N HIS A 80 16.10 30.08 8.08
CA HIS A 80 16.16 28.94 7.16
C HIS A 80 14.92 28.07 7.32
N TRP A 81 14.33 27.70 6.20
CA TRP A 81 13.17 26.81 6.17
C TRP A 81 13.56 25.40 5.74
N TYR A 82 12.95 24.41 6.37
CA TYR A 82 13.12 23.00 6.06
C TYR A 82 11.76 22.34 5.82
N VAL A 83 11.67 21.62 4.71
CA VAL A 83 10.49 20.84 4.32
C VAL A 83 10.96 19.41 4.17
N ASN A 84 10.33 18.49 4.91
CA ASN A 84 10.75 17.09 4.96
C ASN A 84 12.27 16.96 5.20
N TYR A 85 12.75 17.68 6.22
CA TYR A 85 14.15 17.72 6.67
C TYR A 85 15.16 18.36 5.69
N VAL A 86 14.72 18.78 4.50
CA VAL A 86 15.59 19.36 3.47
C VAL A 86 15.46 20.89 3.47
N PRO A 87 16.57 21.66 3.43
CA PRO A 87 16.48 23.11 3.32
C PRO A 87 15.81 23.51 2.01
N VAL A 88 14.91 24.49 2.07
CA VAL A 88 14.15 24.95 0.90
C VAL A 88 14.35 26.43 0.61
N SER A 89 14.12 26.77 -0.65
CA SER A 89 14.08 28.15 -1.15
C SER A 89 12.81 28.36 -1.97
N ARG A 90 12.58 29.62 -2.37
CA ARG A 90 11.42 30.00 -3.17
C ARG A 90 11.39 29.25 -4.50
N ASN A 91 10.25 28.69 -4.86
CA ASN A 91 10.03 27.99 -6.13
C ASN A 91 8.57 28.16 -6.61
N TYR A 92 8.15 27.39 -7.62
CA TYR A 92 6.79 27.50 -8.18
C TYR A 92 5.66 27.09 -7.21
N ARG A 93 5.95 26.25 -6.20
CA ARG A 93 5.03 25.83 -5.13
C ARG A 93 5.19 26.65 -3.85
N MET A 94 6.41 27.09 -3.56
CA MET A 94 6.81 27.63 -2.26
C MET A 94 7.11 29.12 -2.37
N THR A 95 6.41 29.92 -1.59
CA THR A 95 6.66 31.37 -1.44
C THR A 95 7.05 31.69 -0.01
N ILE A 96 8.11 32.47 0.13
CA ILE A 96 8.59 32.96 1.43
C ILE A 96 8.24 34.46 1.52
N SER A 97 7.69 34.91 2.63
CA SER A 97 7.36 36.31 2.88
C SER A 97 8.59 37.22 2.81
N PRO A 98 8.43 38.53 2.53
CA PRO A 98 9.57 39.46 2.46
C PRO A 98 10.41 39.55 3.74
N ASP A 99 9.82 39.28 4.90
CA ASP A 99 10.48 39.24 6.20
C ASP A 99 11.06 37.85 6.56
N ASN A 100 11.02 36.89 5.64
CA ASN A 100 11.42 35.49 5.82
C ASN A 100 10.68 34.69 6.91
N LYS A 101 9.72 35.29 7.60
CA LYS A 101 9.04 34.68 8.76
C LYS A 101 7.93 33.71 8.39
N THR A 102 7.44 33.73 7.15
CA THR A 102 6.33 32.87 6.72
C THR A 102 6.68 32.13 5.44
N LEU A 103 6.59 30.80 5.49
CA LEU A 103 6.66 29.91 4.33
C LEU A 103 5.24 29.47 3.96
N VAL A 104 4.86 29.68 2.70
CA VAL A 104 3.58 29.22 2.14
C VAL A 104 3.87 28.19 1.05
N ILE A 105 3.27 27.01 1.16
CA ILE A 105 3.44 25.88 0.26
C ILE A 105 2.09 25.56 -0.39
N ARG A 106 2.01 25.71 -1.71
CA ARG A 106 0.83 25.33 -2.52
C ARG A 106 0.87 23.86 -2.92
N MET A 107 -0.30 23.25 -3.09
CA MET A 107 -0.46 21.83 -3.45
C MET A 107 0.29 20.93 -2.46
N PHE A 108 0.10 21.18 -1.16
CA PHE A 108 0.85 20.53 -0.08
C PHE A 108 0.67 19.02 -0.16
N SER A 109 1.77 18.27 -0.15
CA SER A 109 1.75 16.82 -0.29
C SER A 109 2.21 16.13 0.99
N ARG A 110 1.88 14.84 1.12
CA ARG A 110 2.39 13.97 2.20
C ARG A 110 3.91 13.93 2.29
N PHE A 111 4.62 14.27 1.22
CA PHE A 111 6.09 14.35 1.16
C PHE A 111 6.67 15.70 1.58
N ASP A 112 5.83 16.69 1.90
CA ASP A 112 6.24 18.02 2.37
C ASP A 112 6.23 18.12 3.92
N SER A 113 5.85 17.05 4.63
CA SER A 113 5.81 16.99 6.09
C SER A 113 6.99 16.17 6.63
N PRO A 114 7.63 16.53 7.75
CA PRO A 114 7.33 17.67 8.63
C PRO A 114 7.94 19.00 8.16
N LEU A 115 7.45 20.09 8.75
CA LEU A 115 7.99 21.44 8.61
C LEU A 115 8.84 21.83 9.81
N GLN A 116 9.88 22.63 9.55
CA GLN A 116 10.79 23.15 10.56
C GLN A 116 11.40 24.47 10.08
N CYS A 117 11.64 25.40 11.01
CA CYS A 117 12.48 26.56 10.74
C CYS A 117 13.76 26.50 11.58
N GLY A 118 14.77 27.27 11.19
CA GLY A 118 15.99 27.43 11.95
C GLY A 118 16.59 28.81 11.77
N ILE A 119 17.42 29.20 12.72
CA ILE A 119 18.16 30.47 12.71
C ILE A 119 19.65 30.18 12.71
N GLU A 120 20.40 30.92 11.91
CA GLU A 120 21.86 30.81 11.87
C GLU A 120 22.47 31.63 13.02
N ILE A 121 23.02 30.95 14.02
CA ILE A 121 23.59 31.61 15.21
C ILE A 121 25.06 31.97 14.96
N LEU A 122 25.78 31.06 14.30
CA LEU A 122 27.16 31.25 13.83
C LEU A 122 27.27 30.60 12.45
N PRO A 123 28.26 30.98 11.64
CA PRO A 123 28.54 30.27 10.38
C PRO A 123 28.60 28.76 10.62
N GLU A 124 27.82 28.00 9.85
CA GLU A 124 27.69 26.54 9.94
C GLU A 124 26.95 26.00 11.19
N LEU A 125 26.43 26.86 12.07
CA LEU A 125 25.66 26.50 13.24
C LEU A 125 24.22 27.02 13.15
N ILE A 126 23.31 26.12 12.76
CA ILE A 126 21.88 26.42 12.63
C ILE A 126 21.13 25.81 13.81
N GLN A 127 20.49 26.67 14.60
CA GLN A 127 19.59 26.28 15.67
C GLN A 127 18.18 26.11 15.12
N LYS A 128 17.62 24.91 15.26
CA LYS A 128 16.32 24.54 14.65
C LYS A 128 15.20 24.56 15.68
N SER A 129 14.00 24.85 15.19
CA SER A 129 12.73 24.73 15.93
C SER A 129 12.36 23.26 16.15
N ASP A 130 11.32 23.04 16.94
CA ASP A 130 10.63 21.74 16.93
C ASP A 130 10.04 21.41 15.55
N LEU A 131 9.81 20.12 15.30
CA LEU A 131 9.17 19.62 14.08
C LEU A 131 7.66 19.76 14.19
N VAL A 132 7.02 20.31 13.15
CA VAL A 132 5.56 20.34 13.03
C VAL A 132 5.11 19.37 11.96
N TYR A 133 4.29 18.39 12.35
CA TYR A 133 3.70 17.42 11.46
C TYR A 133 2.32 17.87 11.01
N VAL A 134 2.15 18.07 9.71
CA VAL A 134 0.84 18.26 9.09
C VAL A 134 0.32 16.89 8.65
N THR A 135 -0.90 16.54 9.06
CA THR A 135 -1.57 15.31 8.65
C THR A 135 -2.13 15.47 7.25
N VAL A 136 -1.67 14.65 6.30
CA VAL A 136 -2.11 14.72 4.91
C VAL A 136 -3.06 13.57 4.60
N ALA A 137 -4.32 13.91 4.38
CA ALA A 137 -5.37 13.01 3.92
C ALA A 137 -5.19 12.69 2.44
N HIS A 138 -5.33 11.41 2.10
CA HIS A 138 -5.13 10.91 0.75
C HIS A 138 -5.91 9.62 0.50
N GLY A 139 -6.11 9.29 -0.77
CA GLY A 139 -6.74 8.05 -1.20
C GLY A 139 -8.27 8.03 -1.00
N PRO A 140 -8.92 6.87 -1.20
CA PRO A 140 -8.29 5.60 -1.54
C PRO A 140 -7.67 5.65 -2.93
N TYR A 141 -6.38 5.31 -3.03
CA TYR A 141 -5.66 5.26 -4.31
C TYR A 141 -5.78 3.89 -4.98
N SER A 142 -5.93 2.85 -4.17
CA SER A 142 -6.17 1.48 -4.60
C SER A 142 -7.16 0.81 -3.66
N LEU A 143 -7.89 -0.16 -4.21
CA LEU A 143 -8.75 -1.06 -3.48
C LEU A 143 -8.54 -2.45 -4.07
N GLN A 144 -8.39 -3.45 -3.20
CA GLN A 144 -8.30 -4.84 -3.56
C GLN A 144 -9.31 -5.63 -2.73
N LEU A 145 -10.15 -6.40 -3.41
CA LEU A 145 -10.99 -7.40 -2.78
C LEU A 145 -10.24 -8.74 -2.73
N SER A 146 -9.77 -9.11 -1.55
CA SER A 146 -9.17 -10.42 -1.32
C SER A 146 -10.24 -11.42 -0.90
N SER A 147 -10.09 -12.68 -1.30
CA SER A 147 -11.01 -13.74 -0.87
C SER A 147 -10.32 -15.06 -0.51
N SER A 148 -11.00 -15.84 0.33
CA SER A 148 -10.68 -17.23 0.65
C SER A 148 -11.95 -18.07 0.49
N PRO A 149 -12.00 -19.03 -0.46
CA PRO A 149 -10.96 -19.37 -1.43
C PRO A 149 -10.66 -18.20 -2.39
N THR A 150 -9.43 -18.20 -2.92
CA THR A 150 -8.93 -17.14 -3.83
C THR A 150 -9.75 -17.11 -5.11
N ASP A 151 -10.15 -15.92 -5.54
CA ASP A 151 -10.83 -15.73 -6.81
C ASP A 151 -9.84 -15.86 -7.99
N PHE A 152 -10.37 -16.21 -9.16
CA PHE A 152 -9.63 -16.19 -10.40
C PHE A 152 -10.40 -15.40 -11.44
N GLY A 153 -9.89 -14.21 -11.79
CA GLY A 153 -10.52 -13.33 -12.78
C GLY A 153 -11.85 -12.75 -12.30
N GLY A 154 -11.97 -12.43 -10.99
CA GLY A 154 -13.20 -11.92 -10.40
C GLY A 154 -14.26 -12.99 -10.14
N ILE A 155 -13.90 -14.27 -10.21
CA ILE A 155 -14.78 -15.40 -9.95
C ILE A 155 -14.28 -16.20 -8.76
N LEU A 156 -15.07 -16.23 -7.69
CA LEU A 156 -14.86 -17.03 -6.49
C LEU A 156 -15.72 -18.29 -6.59
N SER A 157 -15.06 -19.44 -6.74
CA SER A 157 -15.76 -20.74 -6.79
C SER A 157 -15.73 -21.42 -5.43
N ALA A 158 -16.90 -21.63 -4.82
CA ALA A 158 -17.02 -22.24 -3.49
C ALA A 158 -18.24 -23.16 -3.39
N GLU A 159 -18.07 -24.29 -2.69
CA GLU A 159 -19.14 -25.27 -2.51
C GLU A 159 -20.18 -24.78 -1.50
N ILE A 160 -21.44 -25.19 -1.69
CA ILE A 160 -22.48 -24.99 -0.69
C ILE A 160 -22.05 -25.63 0.63
N GLY A 161 -22.24 -24.91 1.74
CA GLY A 161 -21.86 -25.33 3.07
C GLY A 161 -20.42 -24.98 3.47
N SER A 162 -19.56 -24.60 2.51
CA SER A 162 -18.19 -24.19 2.78
C SER A 162 -18.10 -22.77 3.34
N GLN A 163 -16.99 -22.44 3.99
CA GLN A 163 -16.71 -21.10 4.49
C GLN A 163 -16.10 -20.24 3.38
N VAL A 164 -16.61 -19.02 3.23
CA VAL A 164 -16.08 -18.00 2.33
C VAL A 164 -15.75 -16.75 3.12
N GLU A 165 -14.55 -16.22 2.94
CA GLU A 165 -14.11 -14.96 3.53
C GLU A 165 -13.77 -13.97 2.41
N MET A 166 -14.15 -12.72 2.59
CA MET A 166 -13.81 -11.62 1.69
C MET A 166 -13.33 -10.43 2.52
N GLU A 167 -12.24 -9.81 2.13
CA GLU A 167 -11.65 -8.64 2.80
C GLU A 167 -11.33 -7.55 1.78
N CYS A 168 -11.75 -6.32 2.09
CA CYS A 168 -11.40 -5.15 1.32
C CYS A 168 -10.19 -4.47 1.91
N ILE A 169 -9.17 -4.30 1.08
CA ILE A 169 -7.92 -3.65 1.45
C ILE A 169 -7.81 -2.37 0.64
N SER A 170 -7.95 -1.22 1.30
CA SER A 170 -7.79 0.09 0.67
C SER A 170 -6.53 0.80 1.16
N TYR A 171 -5.84 1.50 0.25
CA TYR A 171 -4.72 2.38 0.63
C TYR A 171 -5.20 3.83 0.72
N SER A 172 -5.45 4.29 1.95
CA SER A 172 -5.99 5.62 2.25
C SER A 172 -5.58 6.12 3.64
N ARG A 173 -5.61 7.44 3.83
CA ARG A 173 -5.50 8.11 5.13
C ARG A 173 -6.49 9.28 5.20
N PRO A 174 -7.30 9.45 6.25
CA PRO A 174 -7.62 8.45 7.27
C PRO A 174 -8.15 7.16 6.65
N GLU A 175 -8.28 6.10 7.45
CA GLU A 175 -8.78 4.81 6.95
C GLU A 175 -10.16 5.00 6.27
N SER A 176 -10.34 4.34 5.13
CA SER A 176 -11.60 4.41 4.39
C SER A 176 -12.75 3.77 5.17
N LYS A 177 -13.95 4.29 4.95
CA LYS A 177 -15.21 3.66 5.37
C LYS A 177 -15.63 2.66 4.31
N TYR A 178 -16.10 1.49 4.74
CA TYR A 178 -16.47 0.42 3.83
C TYR A 178 -17.99 0.26 3.76
N ARG A 179 -18.48 -0.12 2.58
CA ARG A 179 -19.86 -0.50 2.32
C ARG A 179 -19.88 -1.68 1.37
N TRP A 180 -20.83 -2.57 1.58
CA TRP A 180 -20.98 -3.75 0.74
C TRP A 180 -22.31 -3.77 0.01
N MET A 181 -22.28 -4.29 -1.21
CA MET A 181 -23.48 -4.63 -1.97
C MET A 181 -23.44 -6.09 -2.37
N HIS A 182 -24.58 -6.75 -2.27
CA HIS A 182 -24.82 -8.09 -2.79
C HIS A 182 -25.97 -8.04 -3.79
N ASN A 183 -25.70 -8.47 -5.03
CA ASN A 183 -26.65 -8.43 -6.16
C ASN A 183 -27.39 -7.08 -6.33
N GLY A 184 -26.68 -5.97 -6.07
CA GLY A 184 -27.21 -4.60 -6.24
C GLY A 184 -27.88 -4.01 -5.00
N SER A 185 -28.09 -4.78 -3.93
CA SER A 185 -28.65 -4.30 -2.67
C SER A 185 -27.55 -4.08 -1.65
N PHE A 186 -27.64 -2.98 -0.87
CA PHE A 186 -26.70 -2.73 0.22
C PHE A 186 -26.89 -3.70 1.37
N LEU A 187 -25.78 -4.23 1.87
CA LEU A 187 -25.75 -4.97 3.13
C LEU A 187 -25.78 -3.99 4.30
N SER A 188 -26.32 -4.43 5.44
CA SER A 188 -26.55 -3.58 6.61
C SER A 188 -25.31 -3.28 7.44
N PHE A 189 -24.19 -3.94 7.15
CA PHE A 189 -22.96 -3.87 7.91
C PHE A 189 -21.86 -3.14 7.09
N SER A 190 -20.82 -2.66 7.76
CA SER A 190 -19.84 -1.72 7.20
C SER A 190 -18.38 -2.06 7.53
N GLU A 191 -18.13 -3.27 8.01
CA GLU A 191 -16.79 -3.79 8.23
C GLU A 191 -16.08 -4.02 6.89
N LYS A 192 -14.75 -3.93 6.91
CA LYS A 192 -13.93 -4.26 5.74
C LYS A 192 -13.97 -5.75 5.36
N ASN A 193 -14.45 -6.61 6.25
CA ASN A 193 -14.42 -8.07 6.09
C ASN A 193 -15.84 -8.65 6.11
N ILE A 194 -16.09 -9.65 5.28
CA ILE A 194 -17.27 -10.51 5.30
C ILE A 194 -16.82 -11.95 5.51
N THR A 195 -17.48 -12.64 6.44
CA THR A 195 -17.36 -14.08 6.59
C THR A 195 -18.72 -14.74 6.39
N LEU A 196 -18.80 -15.64 5.42
CA LEU A 196 -19.92 -16.53 5.20
C LEU A 196 -19.50 -17.91 5.74
N PRO A 197 -19.86 -18.26 6.99
CA PRO A 197 -19.34 -19.48 7.63
C PRO A 197 -19.84 -20.77 6.97
N SER A 198 -21.01 -20.72 6.34
CA SER A 198 -21.58 -21.84 5.59
C SER A 198 -22.39 -21.29 4.43
N LEU A 199 -21.81 -21.35 3.23
CA LEU A 199 -22.34 -20.73 2.02
C LEU A 199 -23.69 -21.34 1.61
N THR A 200 -24.72 -20.51 1.43
CA THR A 200 -26.03 -20.91 0.93
C THR A 200 -26.27 -20.46 -0.52
N TRP A 201 -27.29 -21.00 -1.18
CA TRP A 201 -27.66 -20.62 -2.55
C TRP A 201 -28.02 -19.14 -2.67
N ASP A 202 -28.75 -18.60 -1.70
CA ASP A 202 -29.15 -17.18 -1.69
C ASP A 202 -27.96 -16.24 -1.49
N GLN A 203 -26.86 -16.74 -0.93
CA GLN A 203 -25.61 -15.98 -0.76
C GLN A 203 -24.73 -16.01 -2.01
N MET A 204 -25.07 -16.78 -3.05
CA MET A 204 -24.34 -16.70 -4.32
C MET A 204 -24.64 -15.39 -5.06
N GLY A 205 -23.76 -15.03 -5.99
CA GLY A 205 -23.91 -13.85 -6.81
C GLY A 205 -22.78 -12.84 -6.64
N ARG A 206 -23.04 -11.60 -7.04
CA ARG A 206 -22.03 -10.55 -7.12
C ARG A 206 -21.93 -9.81 -5.80
N TYR A 207 -20.74 -9.80 -5.22
CA TYR A 207 -20.38 -8.96 -4.09
C TYR A 207 -19.54 -7.79 -4.60
N ARG A 208 -19.92 -6.57 -4.22
CA ARG A 208 -19.13 -5.36 -4.47
C ARG A 208 -18.79 -4.73 -3.14
N CYS A 209 -17.52 -4.47 -2.93
CA CYS A 209 -17.04 -3.66 -1.84
C CYS A 209 -16.75 -2.25 -2.32
N ILE A 210 -17.13 -1.27 -1.52
CA ILE A 210 -16.93 0.15 -1.77
C ILE A 210 -16.14 0.71 -0.60
N ALA A 211 -15.04 1.39 -0.89
CA ALA A 211 -14.24 2.13 0.08
C ALA A 211 -14.33 3.63 -0.20
N GLU A 212 -14.63 4.41 0.83
CA GLU A 212 -14.80 5.86 0.77
C GLU A 212 -13.88 6.54 1.78
N ASN A 213 -13.07 7.50 1.32
CA ASN A 213 -12.30 8.35 2.22
C ASN A 213 -13.05 9.67 2.45
N SER A 214 -13.48 9.90 3.69
CA SER A 214 -14.29 11.07 4.03
C SER A 214 -13.55 12.42 3.97
N ALA A 215 -12.22 12.42 3.91
CA ALA A 215 -11.44 13.64 3.84
C ALA A 215 -11.22 14.09 2.39
N THR A 216 -10.96 13.16 1.47
CA THR A 216 -10.79 13.44 0.03
C THR A 216 -12.09 13.34 -0.76
N GLN A 217 -13.15 12.75 -0.19
CA GLN A 217 -14.40 12.40 -0.87
C GLN A 217 -14.23 11.41 -2.04
N LEU A 218 -13.07 10.75 -2.13
CA LEU A 218 -12.80 9.76 -3.16
C LEU A 218 -13.43 8.41 -2.77
N THR A 219 -14.01 7.75 -3.75
CA THR A 219 -14.62 6.42 -3.62
C THR A 219 -14.04 5.46 -4.65
N LEU A 220 -13.61 4.29 -4.22
CA LEU A 220 -13.24 3.18 -5.09
C LEU A 220 -14.10 1.96 -4.76
N TYR A 221 -14.27 1.07 -5.73
CA TYR A 221 -14.95 -0.20 -5.53
C TYR A 221 -14.24 -1.32 -6.27
N ASP A 222 -14.45 -2.53 -5.78
CA ASP A 222 -13.98 -3.77 -6.38
C ASP A 222 -15.06 -4.85 -6.19
N GLU A 223 -15.10 -5.84 -7.08
CA GLU A 223 -16.17 -6.83 -7.12
C GLU A 223 -15.71 -8.25 -7.42
N VAL A 224 -16.42 -9.22 -6.85
CA VAL A 224 -16.24 -10.64 -7.11
C VAL A 224 -17.58 -11.32 -7.31
N HIS A 225 -17.61 -12.34 -8.16
CA HIS A 225 -18.76 -13.20 -8.38
C HIS A 225 -18.58 -14.54 -7.67
N VAL A 226 -19.40 -14.79 -6.64
CA VAL A 226 -19.44 -16.06 -5.91
C VAL A 226 -20.37 -17.02 -6.63
N GLN A 227 -19.85 -18.17 -7.03
CA GLN A 227 -20.63 -19.22 -7.70
C GLN A 227 -20.23 -20.63 -7.24
N ALA A 228 -21.12 -21.59 -7.46
CA ALA A 228 -20.81 -23.00 -7.28
C ALA A 228 -19.69 -23.44 -8.26
N PRO A 229 -18.82 -24.39 -7.88
CA PRO A 229 -17.84 -24.95 -8.79
C PRO A 229 -18.54 -25.64 -9.95
N TRP A 230 -17.95 -25.54 -11.15
CA TRP A 230 -18.43 -26.26 -12.32
C TRP A 230 -18.35 -27.77 -12.09
N ARG A 231 -19.51 -28.43 -11.96
CA ARG A 231 -19.60 -29.90 -12.01
C ARG A 231 -19.65 -30.33 -13.47
N TRP A 232 -18.59 -30.97 -13.95
CA TRP A 232 -18.69 -31.75 -15.19
C TRP A 232 -19.76 -32.83 -14.97
N PRO A 233 -20.78 -32.96 -15.85
CA PRO A 233 -21.63 -34.13 -15.79
C PRO A 233 -20.71 -35.34 -15.98
N VAL A 234 -20.58 -36.17 -14.94
CA VAL A 234 -19.95 -37.48 -15.06
C VAL A 234 -20.86 -38.26 -15.99
N VAL A 235 -20.50 -38.29 -17.28
CA VAL A 235 -21.12 -39.23 -18.22
C VAL A 235 -20.66 -40.60 -17.76
N SER A 236 -21.50 -41.29 -16.98
CA SER A 236 -21.27 -42.70 -16.66
C SER A 236 -21.26 -43.45 -17.99
N ARG A 237 -20.06 -43.86 -18.43
CA ARG A 237 -19.92 -44.81 -19.55
C ARG A 237 -20.32 -46.21 -19.08
N THR A 238 -21.56 -46.39 -18.66
CA THR A 238 -22.17 -47.70 -18.49
C THR A 238 -23.16 -47.88 -19.63
N PHE A 239 -22.65 -48.14 -20.83
CA PHE A 239 -23.47 -48.72 -21.90
C PHE A 239 -23.71 -50.19 -21.54
N THR A 240 -24.82 -50.48 -20.86
CA THR A 240 -25.30 -51.85 -20.66
C THR A 240 -26.12 -52.26 -21.88
N ILE A 241 -25.47 -52.93 -22.84
CA ILE A 241 -26.19 -53.61 -23.92
C ILE A 241 -26.94 -54.78 -23.27
N SER A 242 -28.28 -54.75 -23.31
CA SER A 242 -29.09 -55.87 -22.86
C SER A 242 -28.64 -57.15 -23.55
N GLY A 243 -28.53 -58.25 -22.80
CA GLY A 243 -28.20 -59.57 -23.37
C GLY A 243 -29.12 -59.96 -24.52
N SER A 244 -30.39 -59.51 -24.50
CA SER A 244 -31.33 -59.70 -25.61
C SER A 244 -30.92 -58.96 -26.89
N LEU A 245 -30.41 -57.73 -26.77
CA LEU A 245 -29.97 -56.92 -27.90
C LEU A 245 -28.68 -57.51 -28.52
N LEU A 246 -27.77 -58.00 -27.68
CA LEU A 246 -26.56 -58.69 -28.13
C LEU A 246 -26.91 -59.95 -28.92
N MET A 247 -27.84 -60.77 -28.42
CA MET A 247 -28.30 -61.97 -29.11
C MET A 247 -28.99 -61.63 -30.44
N PHE A 248 -29.81 -60.58 -30.49
CA PHE A 248 -30.43 -60.10 -31.72
C PHE A 248 -29.38 -59.69 -32.78
N LEU A 249 -28.34 -58.95 -32.37
CA LEU A 249 -27.27 -58.52 -33.28
C LEU A 249 -26.47 -59.72 -33.82
N ILE A 250 -26.18 -60.72 -32.98
CA ILE A 250 -25.51 -61.96 -33.41
C ILE A 250 -26.37 -62.73 -34.41
N ILE A 251 -27.67 -62.86 -34.17
CA ILE A 251 -28.58 -63.56 -35.08
C ILE A 251 -28.64 -62.84 -36.45
N PHE A 252 -28.74 -61.51 -36.45
CA PHE A 252 -28.77 -60.75 -37.70
C PHE A 252 -27.48 -60.85 -38.50
N THR A 253 -26.31 -60.86 -37.85
CA THR A 253 -25.04 -61.03 -38.56
C THR A 253 -24.89 -62.43 -39.12
N VAL A 254 -25.29 -63.47 -38.39
CA VAL A 254 -25.26 -64.86 -38.87
C VAL A 254 -26.25 -65.08 -40.03
N LEU A 255 -27.49 -64.58 -39.92
CA LEU A 255 -28.47 -64.67 -41.00
C LEU A 255 -28.04 -63.86 -42.23
N GLY A 256 -27.49 -62.66 -42.02
CA GLY A 256 -26.94 -61.84 -43.11
C GLY A 256 -25.77 -62.51 -43.82
N PHE A 257 -24.85 -63.11 -43.05
CA PHE A 257 -23.69 -63.82 -43.59
C PHE A 257 -24.08 -65.08 -44.36
N THR A 258 -25.01 -65.88 -43.82
CA THR A 258 -25.54 -67.08 -44.50
C THR A 258 -26.29 -66.72 -45.77
N HIS A 259 -27.09 -65.65 -45.76
CA HIS A 259 -27.74 -65.13 -46.97
C HIS A 259 -26.71 -64.68 -48.01
N PHE A 260 -25.69 -63.93 -47.60
CA PHE A 260 -24.61 -63.49 -48.49
C PHE A 260 -23.87 -64.67 -49.13
N LEU A 261 -23.51 -65.68 -48.34
CA LEU A 261 -22.90 -66.93 -48.83
C LEU A 261 -23.80 -67.67 -49.82
N MET A 262 -25.11 -67.76 -49.56
CA MET A 262 -26.05 -68.38 -50.50
C MET A 262 -26.10 -67.65 -51.84
N VAL A 263 -26.13 -66.31 -51.82
CA VAL A 263 -26.13 -65.49 -53.04
C VAL A 263 -24.82 -65.70 -53.81
N LEU A 264 -23.68 -65.72 -53.11
CA LEU A 264 -22.38 -65.97 -53.72
C LEU A 264 -22.31 -67.35 -54.39
N ILE A 265 -22.76 -68.40 -53.68
CA ILE A 265 -22.82 -69.77 -54.22
C ILE A 265 -23.73 -69.83 -55.45
N ARG A 266 -24.92 -69.20 -55.40
CA ARG A 266 -25.84 -69.13 -56.57
C ARG A 266 -25.21 -68.39 -57.75
N ALA A 267 -24.49 -67.30 -57.49
CA ALA A 267 -23.78 -66.55 -58.52
C ALA A 267 -22.66 -67.39 -59.16
N LEU A 268 -21.88 -68.11 -58.35
CA LEU A 268 -20.85 -69.04 -58.83
C LEU A 268 -21.45 -70.19 -59.65
N PHE A 269 -22.53 -70.83 -59.19
CA PHE A 269 -23.22 -71.88 -59.95
C PHE A 269 -23.75 -71.37 -61.29
N ARG A 270 -24.35 -70.17 -61.34
CA ARG A 270 -24.76 -69.54 -62.62
C ARG A 270 -23.56 -69.30 -63.53
N HIS A 271 -22.46 -68.78 -62.98
CA HIS A 271 -21.25 -68.50 -63.75
C HIS A 271 -20.62 -69.78 -64.34
N TYR A 272 -20.52 -70.86 -63.56
CA TYR A 272 -19.97 -72.14 -64.04
C TYR A 272 -20.92 -72.87 -64.99
N SER A 273 -22.23 -72.81 -64.76
CA SER A 273 -23.23 -73.39 -65.68
C SER A 273 -23.24 -72.70 -67.05
N THR A 274 -23.01 -71.38 -67.11
CA THR A 274 -22.87 -70.66 -68.39
C THR A 274 -21.59 -71.01 -69.16
N ARG A 275 -20.54 -71.52 -68.50
CA ARG A 275 -19.30 -71.96 -69.16
C ARG A 275 -19.36 -73.38 -69.73
N ALA A 276 -20.23 -74.25 -69.20
CA ALA A 276 -20.39 -75.61 -69.70
C ALA A 276 -21.14 -75.71 -71.05
N ASN A 277 -21.82 -74.64 -71.49
CA ASN A 277 -22.55 -74.59 -72.76
C ASN A 277 -21.72 -74.09 -73.96
N TRP A 278 -20.40 -73.88 -73.80
CA TRP A 278 -19.51 -73.37 -74.86
C TRP A 278 -18.33 -74.31 -75.15
N SER A 279 -18.53 -75.62 -75.05
CA SER A 279 -17.58 -76.63 -75.53
C SER A 279 -18.32 -77.76 -76.26
N ILE A 280 -18.75 -77.47 -77.49
CA ILE A 280 -18.95 -78.43 -78.59
C ILE A 280 -18.18 -77.85 -79.78
#